data_AF-A0A7V6W738-F1
#
_entry.id   AF-A0A7V6W738-F1
#
_cell.length_a   1.000
_cell.length_b   1.000
_cell.length_c   1.000
_cell.angle_alpha   90.00
_cell.angle_beta   90.00
_cell.angle_gamma   90.00
#
_symmetry.space_group_name_H-M   'P 1'
#
loop_
_entity.id
_entity.type
_entity.pdbx_description
1 polymer ?
#
loop_
_entity_poly.entity_id
_entity_poly.type
_entity_poly.pdbx_seq_one_letter_code
_entity_poly.pdbx_strand_id
1 'polypeptide(L)'
;MINETLFFVVVNRGKADEVLSEMQSFGLAGGVILHGDGTSVNKILKILGLDETHKDIIIMPIPEELEDPLHEMVAQVFSLTKRNRGIAFSVPMSRYRSQKIFPDHMRCDRTSFRHHCIFTILDRGKSRDCVQFAREAGAPGGTIMHGHGAGKSLVDAAFPLFIEPEKDIVMQIAPTE
;
A
#
# COMPACT_ATOMS: atom_id res chain seq x y z
N MET A 1 -16.32 16.27 -4.38
CA MET A 1 -14.87 16.22 -4.11
C MET A 1 -14.49 14.76 -4.14
N ILE A 2 -13.38 14.41 -4.77
CA ILE A 2 -12.85 13.04 -4.68
C ILE A 2 -12.16 12.97 -3.32
N ASN A 3 -12.74 12.21 -2.39
CA ASN A 3 -12.15 11.98 -1.08
C ASN A 3 -11.60 10.57 -1.03
N GLU A 4 -10.29 10.45 -0.89
CA GLU A 4 -9.57 9.18 -0.96
C GLU A 4 -8.70 9.04 0.29
N THR A 5 -8.65 7.83 0.83
CA THR A 5 -7.77 7.49 1.95
C THR A 5 -6.83 6.38 1.54
N LEU A 6 -5.62 6.35 2.10
CA LEU A 6 -4.65 5.32 1.81
C LEU A 6 -4.91 4.14 2.75
N PHE A 7 -5.44 3.06 2.22
CA PHE A 7 -5.76 1.86 2.97
C PHE A 7 -4.56 0.91 2.98
N PHE A 8 -4.24 0.41 4.17
CA PHE A 8 -3.19 -0.56 4.42
C PHE A 8 -3.81 -1.85 4.97
N VAL A 9 -3.38 -2.97 4.41
CA VAL A 9 -3.66 -4.29 4.96
C VAL A 9 -2.36 -5.07 5.06
N VAL A 10 -2.05 -5.58 6.24
CA VAL A 10 -0.90 -6.45 6.48
C VAL A 10 -1.42 -7.84 6.84
N VAL A 11 -1.14 -8.83 6.01
CA VAL A 11 -1.52 -10.23 6.22
C VAL A 11 -0.31 -11.16 6.18
N ASN A 12 -0.51 -12.43 6.52
CA ASN A 12 0.52 -13.45 6.32
C ASN A 12 0.86 -13.59 4.83
N ARG A 13 2.11 -13.93 4.51
CA ARG A 13 2.56 -14.16 3.14
C ARG A 13 1.62 -15.11 2.37
N GLY A 14 1.29 -14.76 1.13
CA GLY A 14 0.39 -15.51 0.25
C GLY A 14 -1.10 -15.31 0.53
N LYS A 15 -1.46 -14.35 1.40
CA LYS A 15 -2.86 -14.01 1.69
C LYS A 15 -3.33 -12.71 1.05
N ALA A 16 -2.44 -11.96 0.40
CA ALA A 16 -2.81 -10.69 -0.21
C ALA A 16 -3.84 -10.88 -1.34
N ASP A 17 -3.69 -11.90 -2.18
CA ASP A 17 -4.60 -12.14 -3.31
C ASP A 17 -6.03 -12.45 -2.87
N GLU A 18 -6.18 -13.12 -1.72
CA GLU A 18 -7.48 -13.39 -1.10
C GLU A 18 -8.15 -12.06 -0.70
N VAL A 19 -7.42 -11.14 -0.04
CA VAL A 19 -7.92 -9.78 0.26
C VAL A 19 -8.36 -9.07 -1.02
N LEU A 20 -7.52 -9.09 -2.05
CA LEU A 20 -7.73 -8.34 -3.28
C LEU A 20 -8.86 -8.90 -4.13
N SER A 21 -9.05 -10.22 -4.11
CA SER A 21 -10.19 -10.87 -4.76
C SER A 21 -11.51 -10.44 -4.13
N GLU A 22 -11.57 -10.34 -2.80
CA GLU A 22 -12.77 -9.84 -2.11
C GLU A 22 -13.01 -8.35 -2.41
N MET A 23 -11.95 -7.55 -2.47
CA MET A 23 -12.05 -6.12 -2.83
C MET A 23 -12.58 -5.85 -4.24
N GLN A 24 -12.49 -6.81 -5.16
CA GLN A 24 -13.08 -6.66 -6.50
C GLN A 24 -14.60 -6.52 -6.45
N SER A 25 -15.26 -7.10 -5.45
CA SER A 25 -16.71 -6.93 -5.24
C SER A 25 -17.10 -5.49 -4.90
N PHE A 26 -16.14 -4.67 -4.45
CA PHE A 26 -16.29 -3.24 -4.17
C PHE A 26 -15.91 -2.35 -5.36
N GLY A 27 -15.61 -2.94 -6.53
CA GLY A 27 -15.23 -2.19 -7.73
C GLY A 27 -13.80 -1.63 -7.72
N LEU A 28 -12.96 -2.08 -6.80
CA LEU A 28 -11.58 -1.63 -6.69
C LEU A 28 -10.67 -2.40 -7.66
N ALA A 29 -9.96 -1.66 -8.52
CA ALA A 29 -9.13 -2.22 -9.59
C ALA A 29 -7.81 -2.86 -9.09
N GLY A 30 -7.42 -2.62 -7.83
CA GLY A 30 -6.25 -3.23 -7.20
C GLY A 30 -5.35 -2.20 -6.49
N GLY A 31 -4.30 -2.71 -5.86
CA GLY A 31 -3.27 -1.93 -5.15
C GLY A 31 -1.86 -2.36 -5.51
N VAL A 32 -0.93 -2.13 -4.59
CA VAL A 32 0.43 -2.67 -4.66
C VAL A 32 0.68 -3.54 -3.44
N ILE A 33 1.29 -4.69 -3.66
CA ILE A 33 1.73 -5.59 -2.59
C ILE A 33 3.23 -5.41 -2.40
N LEU A 34 3.62 -5.12 -1.16
CA LEU A 34 4.99 -5.14 -0.68
C LEU A 34 5.21 -6.36 0.21
N HIS A 35 6.46 -6.75 0.33
CA HIS A 35 6.88 -7.82 1.24
C HIS A 35 7.47 -7.21 2.52
N GLY A 36 7.12 -7.80 3.67
CA GLY A 36 7.69 -7.42 4.95
C GLY A 36 7.83 -8.61 5.88
N ASP A 37 8.44 -8.36 7.04
CA ASP A 37 8.63 -9.36 8.09
C ASP A 37 7.88 -8.93 9.37
N GLY A 38 7.11 -9.86 9.91
CA GLY A 38 6.37 -9.73 11.14
C GLY A 38 7.20 -10.23 12.31
N THR A 39 7.30 -9.41 13.35
CA THR A 39 8.11 -9.64 14.55
C THR A 39 7.29 -10.03 15.77
N SER A 40 5.99 -10.31 15.60
CA SER A 40 5.10 -10.67 16.71
C SER A 40 5.50 -12.03 17.28
N VAL A 41 6.16 -11.99 18.44
CA VAL A 41 6.83 -13.14 19.03
C VAL A 41 5.83 -14.15 19.59
N ASN A 42 5.87 -15.39 19.08
CA ASN A 42 5.35 -16.56 19.78
C ASN A 42 6.50 -17.23 20.54
N LYS A 43 6.39 -17.33 21.87
CA LYS A 43 7.46 -17.87 22.74
C LYS A 43 7.90 -19.28 22.34
N ILE A 44 6.99 -20.12 21.88
CA ILE A 44 7.30 -21.50 21.46
C ILE A 44 8.04 -21.49 20.12
N LEU A 45 7.57 -20.70 19.15
CA LEU A 45 8.23 -20.58 17.85
C LEU A 45 9.63 -19.98 17.97
N LYS A 46 9.82 -19.04 18.90
CA LYS A 46 11.15 -18.47 19.20
C LYS A 46 12.15 -19.51 19.70
N ILE A 47 11.70 -20.47 20.52
CA ILE A 47 12.54 -21.59 20.98
C ILE A 47 12.92 -22.50 19.79
N LEU A 48 12.02 -22.62 18.80
CA LEU A 48 12.23 -23.44 17.61
C LEU A 48 12.94 -22.71 16.45
N GLY A 49 13.26 -21.42 16.60
CA GLY A 49 13.83 -20.59 15.52
C GLY A 49 12.85 -20.30 14.36
N LEU A 50 11.55 -20.32 14.64
CA LEU A 50 10.45 -20.13 13.68
C LEU A 50 9.61 -18.87 13.98
N ASP A 51 10.17 -17.90 14.70
CA ASP A 51 9.45 -16.69 15.12
C ASP A 51 9.41 -15.57 14.07
N GLU A 52 10.22 -15.66 13.02
CA GLU A 52 10.09 -14.80 11.84
C GLU A 52 8.88 -15.20 11.02
N THR A 53 7.96 -14.26 10.80
CA THR A 53 6.78 -14.49 9.97
C THR A 53 6.79 -13.56 8.77
N HIS A 54 6.82 -14.10 7.56
CA HIS A 54 6.72 -13.25 6.38
C HIS A 54 5.30 -12.70 6.21
N LYS A 55 5.23 -11.42 5.85
CA LYS A 55 3.99 -10.67 5.63
C LYS A 55 3.92 -10.15 4.21
N ASP A 56 2.69 -9.97 3.75
CA ASP A 56 2.37 -9.14 2.61
C ASP A 56 1.66 -7.88 3.10
N ILE A 57 2.03 -6.74 2.53
CA ILE A 57 1.50 -5.42 2.85
C ILE A 57 0.83 -4.90 1.59
N ILE A 58 -0.49 -4.84 1.60
CA ILE A 58 -1.28 -4.19 0.55
C ILE A 58 -1.35 -2.72 0.87
N ILE A 59 -1.05 -1.90 -0.13
CA ILE A 59 -1.22 -0.45 -0.10
C ILE A 59 -2.14 -0.09 -1.26
N MET A 60 -3.28 0.55 -0.97
CA MET A 60 -4.16 1.02 -2.03
C MET A 60 -4.91 2.31 -1.64
N PRO A 61 -5.00 3.29 -2.54
CA PRO A 61 -5.96 4.38 -2.38
C PRO A 61 -7.38 3.81 -2.55
N ILE A 62 -8.28 4.21 -1.66
CA ILE A 62 -9.70 3.86 -1.70
C ILE A 62 -10.56 5.12 -1.57
N PRO A 63 -11.76 5.15 -2.19
CA PRO A 63 -12.79 6.12 -1.85
C PRO A 63 -13.11 6.07 -0.36
N GLU A 64 -13.24 7.23 0.28
CA GLU A 64 -13.51 7.33 1.72
C GLU A 64 -14.80 6.61 2.12
N GLU A 65 -15.83 6.62 1.26
CA GLU A 65 -17.09 5.91 1.52
C GLU A 65 -16.93 4.38 1.63
N LEU A 66 -15.82 3.81 1.16
CA LEU A 66 -15.52 2.38 1.24
C LEU A 66 -14.63 2.04 2.45
N GLU A 67 -14.19 3.02 3.24
CA GLU A 67 -13.30 2.79 4.37
C GLU A 67 -13.89 1.80 5.39
N ASP A 68 -15.07 2.11 5.95
CA ASP A 68 -15.72 1.25 6.94
C ASP A 68 -16.07 -0.15 6.38
N PRO A 69 -16.73 -0.27 5.20
CA PRO A 69 -17.03 -1.58 4.62
C PRO A 69 -15.79 -2.46 4.37
N LEU A 70 -14.66 -1.86 3.95
CA LEU A 70 -13.43 -2.61 3.71
C LEU A 70 -12.77 -3.05 5.01
N HIS A 71 -12.77 -2.21 6.06
CA HIS A 71 -12.31 -2.61 7.39
C HIS A 71 -13.10 -3.81 7.92
N GLU A 72 -14.44 -3.76 7.81
CA GLU A 72 -15.31 -4.86 8.22
C GLU A 72 -15.02 -6.14 7.44
N MET A 73 -14.89 -6.04 6.11
CA MET A 73 -14.59 -7.18 5.25
C MET A 73 -13.26 -7.83 5.63
N VAL A 74 -12.17 -7.06 5.74
CA VAL A 74 -10.85 -7.62 6.05
C VAL A 74 -10.84 -8.22 7.46
N ALA A 75 -11.51 -7.56 8.42
CA ALA A 75 -11.65 -8.08 9.78
C ALA A 75 -12.35 -9.44 9.82
N GLN A 76 -13.38 -9.64 8.98
CA GLN A 76 -14.10 -10.91 8.85
C GLN A 76 -13.26 -11.99 8.17
N VAL A 77 -12.72 -11.70 6.97
CA VAL A 77 -11.98 -12.67 6.14
C VAL A 77 -10.77 -13.23 6.90
N PHE A 78 -10.00 -12.37 7.56
CA PHE A 78 -8.77 -12.80 8.24
C PHE A 78 -8.94 -13.03 9.74
N SER A 79 -10.13 -12.76 10.30
CA SER A 79 -10.35 -12.75 11.74
C SER A 79 -9.30 -11.87 12.44
N LEU A 80 -9.13 -10.62 11.99
CA LEU A 80 -8.08 -9.71 12.50
C LEU A 80 -8.16 -9.45 14.01
N THR A 81 -9.32 -9.69 14.63
CA THR A 81 -9.51 -9.65 16.08
C THR A 81 -8.75 -10.75 16.83
N LYS A 82 -8.27 -11.79 16.14
CA LYS A 82 -7.44 -12.86 16.71
C LYS A 82 -5.96 -12.52 16.57
N ARG A 83 -5.18 -12.96 17.57
CA ARG A 83 -3.73 -12.75 17.59
C ARG A 83 -3.05 -13.29 16.32
N ASN A 84 -2.07 -12.53 15.81
CA ASN A 84 -1.21 -12.90 14.68
C ASN A 84 -1.92 -13.14 13.34
N ARG A 85 -3.07 -12.49 13.12
CA ARG A 85 -3.81 -12.59 11.83
C ARG A 85 -3.57 -11.45 10.86
N GLY A 86 -2.98 -10.35 11.31
CA GLY A 86 -2.67 -9.19 10.47
C GLY A 86 -3.11 -7.90 11.14
N ILE A 87 -3.05 -6.81 10.38
CA ILE A 87 -3.63 -5.51 10.75
C ILE A 87 -4.23 -4.86 9.50
N ALA A 88 -5.23 -4.01 9.70
CA ALA A 88 -5.75 -3.10 8.67
C ALA A 88 -5.87 -1.70 9.29
N PHE A 89 -5.50 -0.67 8.54
CA PHE A 89 -5.57 0.73 8.97
C PHE A 89 -5.61 1.64 7.75
N SER A 90 -6.16 2.84 7.93
CA SER A 90 -6.18 3.87 6.90
C SER A 90 -5.29 5.04 7.29
N VAL A 91 -4.73 5.72 6.30
CA VAL A 91 -3.94 6.94 6.47
C VAL A 91 -4.54 8.03 5.57
N PRO A 92 -4.93 9.19 6.14
CA PRO A 92 -5.48 10.28 5.34
C PRO A 92 -4.45 10.80 4.33
N MET A 93 -4.87 11.04 3.09
CA MET A 93 -3.99 11.51 2.01
C MET A 93 -4.20 13.00 1.72
N SER A 94 -3.10 13.76 1.62
CA SER A 94 -3.20 15.16 1.22
C SER A 94 -3.47 15.36 -0.28
N ARG A 95 -2.97 14.44 -1.12
CA ARG A 95 -3.06 14.46 -2.57
C ARG A 95 -3.07 13.04 -3.11
N TYR A 96 -3.81 12.83 -4.20
CA TYR A 96 -3.76 11.61 -4.99
C TYR A 96 -3.75 11.99 -6.46
N ARG A 97 -2.75 11.47 -7.19
CA ARG A 97 -2.46 11.91 -8.57
C ARG A 97 -2.31 13.45 -8.61
N SER A 98 -2.90 14.11 -9.59
CA SER A 98 -2.88 15.57 -9.72
C SER A 98 -3.97 16.29 -8.91
N GLN A 99 -4.74 15.57 -8.09
CA GLN A 99 -5.88 16.11 -7.37
C GLN A 99 -5.54 16.40 -5.89
N LYS A 100 -6.00 17.55 -5.40
CA LYS A 100 -6.00 17.86 -3.96
C LYS A 100 -7.20 17.14 -3.33
N ILE A 101 -6.95 16.37 -2.27
CA ILE A 101 -7.98 15.65 -1.52
C ILE A 101 -8.50 16.53 -0.40
N PHE A 102 -7.61 17.07 0.44
CA PHE A 102 -8.00 18.00 1.48
C PHE A 102 -8.07 19.45 0.96
N PRO A 103 -9.11 20.21 1.34
CA PRO A 103 -9.04 21.65 1.24
C PRO A 103 -7.94 22.19 2.17
N ASP A 104 -7.29 23.30 1.79
CA ASP A 104 -6.06 23.78 2.45
C ASP A 104 -6.20 24.03 3.97
N HIS A 105 -7.44 24.16 4.49
CA HIS A 105 -7.77 24.37 5.91
C HIS A 105 -7.97 23.09 6.74
N MET A 106 -8.14 21.93 6.10
CA MET A 106 -8.34 20.63 6.78
C MET A 106 -7.04 19.83 6.89
N ARG A 107 -5.96 20.34 6.30
CA ARG A 107 -4.61 19.91 6.64
C ARG A 107 -4.48 20.15 8.14
N CYS A 108 -4.26 19.11 8.95
CA CYS A 108 -3.82 19.26 10.33
C CYS A 108 -2.73 20.32 10.34
N ASP A 109 -3.08 21.52 10.83
CA ASP A 109 -2.32 22.77 10.85
C ASP A 109 -1.12 22.86 9.87
N ARG A 110 -1.17 23.76 8.88
CA ARG A 110 -0.07 23.96 7.90
C ARG A 110 1.30 24.22 8.56
N THR A 111 1.33 24.62 9.84
CA THR A 111 2.57 24.77 10.61
C THR A 111 3.09 23.48 11.26
N SER A 112 2.27 22.41 11.30
CA SER A 112 2.59 21.14 11.97
C SER A 112 3.45 20.19 11.14
N PHE A 113 3.34 20.20 9.80
CA PHE A 113 4.09 19.27 8.93
C PHE A 113 4.94 20.01 7.90
N ARG A 114 6.26 20.04 8.16
CA ARG A 114 7.26 20.69 7.28
C ARG A 114 7.55 19.92 5.99
N HIS A 115 7.07 18.67 5.89
CA HIS A 115 7.37 17.79 4.78
C HIS A 115 6.15 16.98 4.33
N HIS A 116 6.21 16.51 3.08
CA HIS A 116 5.32 15.52 2.48
C HIS A 116 6.06 14.21 2.26
N CYS A 117 5.40 13.10 2.56
CA CYS A 117 5.81 11.79 2.08
C CYS A 117 5.09 11.50 0.77
N ILE A 118 5.85 11.25 -0.29
CA ILE A 118 5.36 11.00 -1.64
C ILE A 118 5.67 9.55 -1.99
N PHE A 119 4.64 8.79 -2.35
CA PHE A 119 4.77 7.44 -2.89
C PHE A 119 4.49 7.47 -4.39
N THR A 120 5.47 7.04 -5.19
CA THR A 120 5.34 6.93 -6.65
C THR A 120 5.41 5.47 -7.05
N ILE A 121 4.31 4.94 -7.61
CA ILE A 121 4.24 3.57 -8.10
C ILE A 121 4.60 3.56 -9.58
N LEU A 122 5.58 2.72 -9.94
CA LEU A 122 6.20 2.67 -11.26
C LEU A 122 6.26 1.22 -11.73
N ASP A 123 6.35 1.02 -13.04
CA ASP A 123 6.78 -0.28 -13.57
C ASP A 123 8.23 -0.55 -13.17
N ARG A 124 8.56 -1.83 -12.94
CA ARG A 124 9.91 -2.23 -12.56
C ARG A 124 10.97 -1.65 -13.52
N GLY A 125 12.03 -1.10 -12.95
CA GLY A 125 13.18 -0.55 -13.68
C GLY A 125 13.11 0.97 -13.91
N LYS A 126 11.94 1.61 -13.75
CA LYS A 126 11.78 3.07 -13.92
C LYS A 126 12.10 3.89 -12.66
N SER A 127 12.34 3.22 -11.53
CA SER A 127 12.55 3.86 -10.23
C SER A 127 13.79 4.76 -10.17
N ARG A 128 14.89 4.34 -10.81
CA ARG A 128 16.13 5.14 -10.83
C ARG A 128 15.96 6.45 -11.59
N ASP A 129 15.30 6.41 -12.75
CA ASP A 129 15.00 7.60 -13.53
C ASP A 129 14.11 8.55 -12.74
N CYS A 130 13.06 8.03 -12.08
CA CYS A 130 12.20 8.82 -11.20
C CYS A 130 12.97 9.50 -10.07
N VAL A 131 13.88 8.79 -9.40
CA VAL A 131 14.73 9.38 -8.35
C VAL A 131 15.68 10.43 -8.93
N GLN A 132 16.22 10.21 -10.14
CA GLN A 132 17.07 11.19 -10.81
C GLN A 132 16.30 12.47 -11.15
N PHE A 133 15.12 12.38 -11.77
CA PHE A 133 14.27 13.53 -12.05
C PHE A 133 13.90 14.30 -10.78
N ALA A 134 13.58 13.59 -9.70
CA ALA A 134 13.31 14.22 -8.41
C ALA A 134 14.54 14.97 -7.86
N ARG A 135 15.74 14.42 -8.01
CA ARG A 135 17.00 15.09 -7.62
C ARG A 135 17.26 16.34 -8.43
N GLU A 136 17.03 16.31 -9.74
CA GLU A 136 17.15 17.48 -10.61
C GLU A 136 16.16 18.58 -10.22
N ALA A 137 15.00 18.21 -9.67
CA ALA A 137 14.02 19.13 -9.09
C ALA A 137 14.32 19.55 -7.62
N GLY A 138 15.45 19.13 -7.04
CA GLY A 138 15.89 19.53 -5.70
C GLY A 138 15.60 18.54 -4.57
N ALA A 139 15.07 17.35 -4.85
CA ALA A 139 14.89 16.32 -3.83
C ALA A 139 16.24 15.71 -3.39
N PRO A 140 16.44 15.42 -2.09
CA PRO A 140 17.69 14.83 -1.60
C PRO A 140 17.89 13.37 -2.07
N GLY A 141 16.81 12.68 -2.44
CA GLY A 141 16.80 11.28 -2.85
C GLY A 141 15.47 10.61 -2.48
N GLY A 142 15.47 9.28 -2.48
CA GLY A 142 14.31 8.49 -2.09
C GLY A 142 14.67 7.04 -1.80
N THR A 143 13.72 6.31 -1.23
CA THR A 143 13.81 4.87 -1.01
C THR A 143 13.06 4.16 -2.12
N ILE A 144 13.72 3.20 -2.77
CA ILE A 144 13.07 2.32 -3.76
C ILE A 144 12.65 1.05 -3.02
N MET A 145 11.37 0.75 -3.05
CA MET A 145 10.78 -0.48 -2.55
C MET A 145 10.33 -1.31 -3.75
N HIS A 146 10.42 -2.63 -3.63
CA HIS A 146 9.96 -3.54 -4.66
C HIS A 146 8.67 -4.20 -4.22
N GLY A 147 7.76 -4.36 -5.16
CA GLY A 147 6.48 -5.02 -4.95
C GLY A 147 5.93 -5.58 -6.25
N HIS A 148 4.68 -5.98 -6.22
CA HIS A 148 3.94 -6.40 -7.40
C HIS A 148 2.56 -5.74 -7.41
N GLY A 149 2.04 -5.52 -8.61
CA GLY A 149 0.72 -4.93 -8.81
C GLY A 149 -0.36 -5.96 -8.55
N ALA A 150 -1.37 -5.56 -7.80
CA ALA A 150 -2.50 -6.39 -7.41
C ALA A 150 -3.67 -6.36 -8.42
N GLY A 151 -3.44 -5.84 -9.63
CA GLY A 151 -4.43 -5.78 -10.69
C GLY A 151 -4.36 -7.02 -11.57
N LYS A 152 -5.48 -7.74 -11.73
CA LYS A 152 -5.61 -8.80 -12.75
C LYS A 152 -5.44 -8.16 -14.12
N SER A 153 -4.31 -8.40 -14.78
CA SER A 153 -4.23 -8.13 -16.21
C SER A 153 -5.13 -9.16 -16.90
N LEU A 154 -6.30 -8.72 -17.37
CA LEU A 154 -7.06 -9.41 -18.40
C LEU A 154 -6.25 -9.30 -19.70
N VAL A 155 -5.12 -9.98 -19.79
CA VAL A 155 -4.50 -10.23 -21.09
C VAL A 155 -5.42 -11.21 -21.78
N ASP A 156 -6.13 -10.73 -22.80
CA ASP A 156 -7.04 -11.50 -23.64
C ASP A 156 -6.43 -12.87 -23.97
N ALA A 157 -7.15 -13.89 -23.51
CA ALA A 157 -6.63 -15.23 -23.33
C ALA A 157 -6.41 -15.96 -24.66
N ALA A 158 -5.15 -16.22 -24.99
CA ALA A 158 -4.74 -17.47 -25.64
C ALA A 158 -4.22 -18.49 -24.60
N PHE A 159 -3.79 -18.03 -23.42
CA PHE A 159 -3.29 -18.84 -22.31
C PHE A 159 -3.74 -18.23 -20.97
N PRO A 160 -4.28 -19.01 -20.02
CA PRO A 160 -4.63 -18.54 -18.69
C PRO A 160 -3.38 -18.44 -17.80
N LEU A 161 -2.45 -17.56 -18.16
CA LEU A 161 -1.30 -17.22 -17.33
C LEU A 161 -1.58 -15.90 -16.59
N PHE A 162 -1.74 -15.97 -15.28
CA PHE A 162 -1.84 -14.79 -14.42
C PHE A 162 -0.42 -14.30 -14.12
N ILE A 163 0.00 -13.21 -14.76
CA ILE A 163 1.29 -12.57 -14.49
C ILE A 163 1.03 -11.33 -13.66
N GLU A 164 1.48 -11.36 -12.40
CA GLU A 164 1.51 -10.18 -11.54
C GLU A 164 2.64 -9.25 -12.02
N PRO A 165 2.31 -8.01 -12.42
CA PRO A 165 3.33 -7.09 -12.90
C PRO A 165 4.19 -6.64 -11.74
N GLU A 166 5.49 -6.86 -11.82
CA GLU A 166 6.42 -6.31 -10.84
C GLU A 166 6.41 -4.78 -10.87
N LYS A 167 6.43 -4.17 -9.69
CA LYS A 167 6.37 -2.72 -9.49
C LYS A 167 7.54 -2.26 -8.65
N ASP A 168 8.04 -1.08 -8.98
CA ASP A 168 8.88 -0.31 -8.07
C ASP A 168 8.04 0.80 -7.43
N ILE A 169 8.22 0.99 -6.13
CA ILE A 169 7.62 2.10 -5.38
C ILE A 169 8.73 3.01 -4.88
N VAL A 170 8.71 4.26 -5.29
CA VAL A 170 9.65 5.29 -4.81
C VAL A 170 8.99 6.07 -3.68
N MET A 171 9.55 5.98 -2.47
CA MET A 171 9.16 6.78 -1.30
C MET A 171 10.12 7.95 -1.12
N GLN A 172 9.60 9.17 -1.16
CA GLN A 172 10.40 10.40 -1.08
C GLN A 172 9.82 11.34 -0.03
N ILE A 173 10.71 12.12 0.60
CA ILE A 173 10.34 13.20 1.50
C ILE A 173 10.66 14.51 0.79
N ALA A 174 9.65 15.38 0.64
CA ALA A 174 9.79 16.69 0.04
C ALA A 174 9.32 17.78 1.01
N PRO A 175 9.96 18.95 1.05
CA PRO A 175 9.42 20.11 1.78
C PRO A 175 8.00 20.46 1.32
N THR A 176 7.20 21.00 2.23
CA THR A 176 5.85 21.53 1.89
C THR A 176 5.94 22.84 1.09
N GLU A 177 7.08 23.55 1.17
CA GLU A 177 7.40 24.83 0.51
C GLU A 177 8.73 24.76 -0.23
#